data_AF-A0A7D7ZF25-F1
#
_entry.id   AF-A0A7D7ZF25-F1
#
_cell.length_a   1.000
_cell.length_b   1.000
_cell.length_c   1.000
_cell.angle_alpha   90.00
_cell.angle_beta   90.00
_cell.angle_gamma   90.00
#
_symmetry.space_group_name_H-M   'P 1'
#
loop_
_entity.id
_entity.type
_entity.pdbx_description
1 polymer ?
#
loop_
_entity_poly.entity_id
_entity_poly.type
_entity_poly.pdbx_seq_one_letter_code
_entity_poly.pdbx_strand_id
1 'polypeptide(L)'
;MENFFLYKKETEKPHFILIIGSRAWIVPFLDPFEAAKKRFAVEVSPDEAGIAKPFDSAADLIEKGRVVVNRGGDGKIDFTVRETSGAVMSGGFVFVLPSWGIRTKRRLWLLVKSGKPKSKGDKNA
;
A
#
# COMPACT_ATOMS: atom_id res chain seq x y z
N MET A 1 -12.77 3.80 -9.14
CA MET A 1 -11.42 4.23 -8.71
C MET A 1 -11.50 4.71 -7.29
N GLU A 2 -10.44 4.52 -6.50
CA GLU A 2 -10.37 4.94 -5.11
C GLU A 2 -9.18 5.89 -4.92
N ASN A 3 -9.31 6.83 -3.99
CA ASN A 3 -8.17 7.66 -3.59
C ASN A 3 -7.20 6.81 -2.77
N PHE A 4 -5.90 7.07 -2.90
CA PHE A 4 -4.91 6.55 -1.97
C PHE A 4 -4.07 7.68 -1.37
N PHE A 5 -3.57 7.42 -0.16
CA PHE A 5 -2.65 8.28 0.58
C PHE A 5 -1.54 7.43 1.18
N LEU A 6 -0.32 7.93 1.12
CA LEU A 6 0.82 7.35 1.79
C LEU A 6 1.41 8.40 2.74
N TYR A 7 1.39 8.07 4.02
CA TYR A 7 2.04 8.86 5.05
C TYR A 7 3.32 8.15 5.50
N LYS A 8 4.35 8.93 5.83
CA LYS A 8 5.60 8.44 6.43
C LYS A 8 5.67 8.93 7.87
N LYS A 9 5.70 8.01 8.83
CA LYS A 9 5.82 8.33 10.25
C LYS A 9 7.24 8.03 10.72
N GLU A 10 7.98 9.08 11.06
CA GLU A 10 9.34 8.99 11.61
C GLU A 10 9.32 8.97 13.15
N THR A 11 8.65 7.96 13.72
CA THR A 11 8.62 7.72 15.17
C THR A 11 9.78 6.80 15.59
N GLU A 12 9.85 6.41 16.88
CA GLU A 12 10.81 5.40 17.37
C GLU A 12 10.78 4.09 16.53
N LYS A 13 9.60 3.75 15.98
CA LYS A 13 9.43 2.65 15.01
C LYS A 13 8.93 3.23 13.69
N PRO A 14 9.84 3.63 12.79
CA PRO A 14 9.45 4.27 11.54
C PRO A 14 8.63 3.35 10.65
N HIS A 15 7.55 3.87 10.09
CA HIS A 15 6.63 3.07 9.27
C HIS A 15 5.89 3.95 8.25
N PHE A 16 5.32 3.29 7.24
CA PHE A 16 4.33 3.94 6.38
C PHE A 16 2.91 3.65 6.87
N ILE A 17 2.01 4.58 6.59
CA ILE A 17 0.57 4.35 6.66
C ILE A 17 0.04 4.48 5.24
N LEU A 18 -0.49 3.38 4.69
CA LEU A 18 -1.14 3.35 3.39
C LEU A 18 -2.65 3.33 3.58
N ILE A 19 -3.34 4.31 3.00
CA ILE A 19 -4.80 4.38 2.99
C ILE A 19 -5.27 4.22 1.55
N ILE A 20 -6.25 3.35 1.33
CA ILE A 20 -6.95 3.18 0.04
C ILE A 20 -8.45 3.18 0.33
N GLY A 21 -9.17 4.15 -0.24
CA GLY A 21 -10.58 4.34 0.06
C GLY A 21 -10.79 4.59 1.55
N SER A 22 -11.52 3.69 2.23
CA SER A 22 -11.78 3.73 3.67
C SER A 22 -10.88 2.82 4.53
N ARG A 23 -9.96 2.07 3.90
CA ARG A 23 -9.12 1.08 4.60
C ARG A 23 -7.70 1.60 4.78
N ALA A 24 -7.09 1.27 5.91
CA ALA A 24 -5.74 1.68 6.26
C ALA A 24 -4.87 0.48 6.65
N TRP A 25 -3.58 0.60 6.33
CA TRP A 25 -2.56 -0.38 6.70
C TRP A 25 -1.31 0.32 7.22
N ILE A 26 -0.78 -0.17 8.35
CA ILE A 26 0.55 0.18 8.83
C ILE A 26 1.55 -0.79 8.20
N VAL A 27 2.54 -0.26 7.49
CA VAL A 27 3.63 -1.01 6.84
C VAL A 27 4.92 -0.72 7.62
N PRO A 28 5.40 -1.64 8.49
CA PRO A 28 6.45 -1.35 9.48
C PRO A 28 7.87 -1.13 8.94
N PHE A 29 8.03 -0.90 7.63
CA PHE A 29 9.34 -0.77 6.99
C PHE A 29 9.32 0.35 5.95
N LEU A 30 10.35 1.20 6.01
CA LEU A 30 10.49 2.39 5.16
C LEU A 30 11.26 2.16 3.86
N ASP A 31 11.76 0.96 3.60
CA ASP A 31 12.48 0.67 2.36
C ASP A 31 11.53 0.75 1.15
N PRO A 32 12.05 1.05 -0.06
CA PRO A 32 11.22 1.28 -1.23
C PRO A 32 10.35 0.08 -1.59
N PHE A 33 9.15 0.33 -2.12
CA PHE A 33 8.30 -0.73 -2.66
C PHE A 33 8.91 -1.28 -3.97
N GLU A 34 9.73 -2.32 -3.83
CA GLU A 34 10.34 -3.04 -4.94
C GLU A 34 9.57 -4.30 -5.30
N ALA A 35 9.67 -4.72 -6.56
CA ALA A 35 9.13 -6.01 -6.99
C ALA A 35 9.79 -7.17 -6.23
N ALA A 36 9.07 -8.28 -6.06
CA ALA A 36 9.50 -9.49 -5.35
C ALA A 36 9.75 -9.36 -3.84
N LYS A 37 9.89 -8.15 -3.28
CA LYS A 37 9.92 -7.96 -1.82
C LYS A 37 8.51 -8.02 -1.24
N LYS A 38 8.34 -8.87 -0.22
CA LYS A 38 7.10 -8.99 0.57
C LYS A 38 7.22 -8.12 1.80
N ARG A 39 6.20 -7.31 2.08
CA ARG A 39 6.12 -6.46 3.27
C ARG A 39 4.96 -6.87 4.14
N PHE A 40 5.14 -6.89 5.44
CA PHE A 40 4.01 -6.98 6.35
C PHE A 40 3.20 -5.69 6.31
N ALA A 41 1.88 -5.82 6.39
CA ALA A 41 0.94 -4.72 6.45
C ALA A 41 -0.16 -5.06 7.46
N VAL A 42 -0.24 -4.31 8.54
CA VAL A 42 -1.24 -4.50 9.59
C VAL A 42 -2.46 -3.69 9.24
N GLU A 43 -3.60 -4.34 9.01
CA GLU A 43 -4.86 -3.61 8.77
C GLU A 43 -5.38 -2.99 10.07
N VAL A 44 -5.74 -1.71 9.98
CA VAL A 44 -6.20 -0.87 11.09
C VAL A 44 -7.29 0.08 10.59
N SER A 45 -8.03 0.73 11.49
CA SER A 45 -8.84 1.89 11.08
C SER A 45 -7.94 3.12 10.84
N PRO A 46 -8.36 4.11 10.05
CA PRO A 46 -7.63 5.37 9.90
C PRO A 46 -7.35 6.06 11.25
N ASP A 47 -8.31 6.06 12.17
CA ASP A 47 -8.15 6.65 13.51
C ASP A 47 -7.06 5.93 14.32
N GLU A 48 -7.03 4.60 14.28
CA GLU A 48 -5.99 3.80 14.94
C GLU A 48 -4.60 4.02 14.33
N ALA A 49 -4.54 4.38 13.04
CA ALA A 49 -3.30 4.79 12.38
C ALA A 49 -2.89 6.24 12.74
N GLY A 50 -3.67 6.94 13.56
CA GLY A 50 -3.44 8.35 13.91
C GLY A 50 -3.80 9.31 12.78
N ILE A 51 -4.69 8.91 11.86
CA ILE A 51 -5.18 9.71 10.73
C ILE A 51 -6.67 9.98 10.92
N ALA A 52 -7.01 11.02 11.68
CA ALA A 52 -8.38 11.41 11.98
C ALA A 52 -9.18 11.84 10.75
N LYS A 53 -8.50 12.45 9.77
CA LYS A 53 -9.04 12.77 8.45
C LYS A 53 -7.96 12.48 7.42
N PRO A 54 -8.14 11.46 6.55
CA PRO A 54 -7.40 11.41 5.30
C PRO A 54 -7.62 12.75 4.58
N PHE A 55 -6.78 13.15 3.63
CA PHE A 55 -6.89 14.43 2.88
C PHE A 55 -6.36 15.71 3.57
N ASP A 56 -6.28 15.79 4.90
CA ASP A 56 -5.65 16.97 5.52
C ASP A 56 -4.15 17.00 5.19
N SER A 57 -3.62 18.19 4.92
CA SER A 57 -2.22 18.46 4.56
C SER A 57 -1.28 18.24 5.74
N ALA A 58 -1.28 17.04 6.29
CA ALA A 58 -0.39 16.63 7.35
C ALA A 58 1.06 16.64 6.83
N ALA A 59 1.98 17.12 7.66
CA ALA A 59 3.41 17.14 7.34
C ALA A 59 3.96 15.76 6.92
N ASP A 60 3.30 14.69 7.38
CA ASP A 60 3.70 13.31 7.13
C ASP A 60 3.16 12.75 5.81
N LEU A 61 2.26 13.46 5.10
CA LEU A 61 1.71 13.00 3.82
C LEU A 61 2.79 13.15 2.74
N ILE A 62 3.31 12.03 2.25
CA ILE A 62 4.38 12.02 1.25
C ILE A 62 3.87 11.73 -0.16
N GLU A 63 2.72 11.09 -0.29
CA GLU A 63 2.17 10.74 -1.59
C GLU A 63 0.65 10.64 -1.56
N LYS A 64 -0.01 11.11 -2.61
CA LYS A 64 -1.45 10.94 -2.81
C LYS A 64 -1.75 10.66 -4.28
N GLY A 65 -2.89 10.01 -4.54
CA GLY A 65 -3.32 9.79 -5.91
C GLY A 65 -4.55 8.91 -6.02
N ARG A 66 -4.65 8.20 -7.15
CA ARG A 66 -5.79 7.33 -7.47
C ARG A 66 -5.34 5.93 -7.86
N VAL A 67 -6.08 4.95 -7.36
CA VAL A 67 -5.90 3.53 -7.66
C VAL A 67 -7.16 2.92 -8.27
N VAL A 68 -6.97 1.89 -9.08
CA VAL A 68 -8.02 0.93 -9.43
C VAL A 68 -7.85 -0.28 -8.52
N VAL A 69 -8.88 -0.62 -7.76
CA VAL A 69 -8.88 -1.75 -6.84
C VAL A 69 -9.73 -2.87 -7.44
N ASN A 70 -9.15 -4.06 -7.55
CA ASN A 70 -9.81 -5.31 -7.93
C ASN A 70 -9.80 -6.23 -6.71
N ARG A 71 -10.95 -6.43 -6.08
CA ARG A 71 -11.08 -7.28 -4.89
C ARG A 71 -11.28 -8.72 -5.34
N GLY A 72 -10.31 -9.59 -5.07
CA GLY A 72 -10.33 -11.02 -5.42
C GLY A 72 -10.94 -11.92 -4.33
N GLY A 73 -11.82 -11.38 -3.49
CA GLY A 73 -12.32 -12.01 -2.27
C GLY A 73 -11.65 -11.50 -0.99
N ASP A 74 -12.09 -12.00 0.18
CA ASP A 74 -11.67 -11.51 1.51
C ASP A 74 -10.17 -11.67 1.80
N GLY A 75 -9.49 -12.56 1.08
CA GLY A 75 -8.07 -12.86 1.27
C GLY A 75 -7.12 -12.17 0.29
N LYS A 76 -7.62 -11.41 -0.70
CA LYS A 76 -6.79 -10.84 -1.76
C LYS A 76 -7.31 -9.50 -2.27
N ILE A 77 -6.43 -8.51 -2.33
CA ILE A 77 -6.73 -7.19 -2.90
C ILE A 77 -5.65 -6.86 -3.92
N ASP A 78 -6.01 -6.89 -5.20
CA ASP A 78 -5.15 -6.38 -6.26
C ASP A 78 -5.46 -4.89 -6.45
N PHE A 79 -4.44 -4.04 -6.59
CA PHE A 79 -4.66 -2.64 -6.93
C PHE A 79 -3.56 -2.09 -7.83
N THR A 80 -3.93 -1.15 -8.69
CA THR A 80 -2.99 -0.48 -9.60
C THR A 80 -3.05 1.02 -9.40
N VAL A 81 -1.90 1.63 -9.11
CA VAL A 81 -1.74 3.08 -9.07
C VAL A 81 -1.85 3.62 -10.49
N ARG A 82 -2.79 4.54 -10.71
CA ARG A 82 -3.05 5.20 -12.00
C ARG A 82 -2.55 6.63 -12.03
N GLU A 83 -2.73 7.34 -10.93
CA GLU A 83 -2.30 8.72 -10.74
C GLU A 83 -1.59 8.80 -9.41
N THR A 84 -0.47 9.52 -9.33
CA THR A 84 0.23 9.76 -8.08
C THR A 84 1.00 11.09 -8.12
N SER A 85 1.11 11.76 -6.96
CA SER A 85 1.94 12.94 -6.77
C SER A 85 3.40 12.63 -6.43
N GLY A 86 3.74 11.36 -6.20
CA GLY A 86 5.05 10.94 -5.69
C GLY A 86 5.65 9.78 -6.47
N ALA A 87 6.80 9.30 -6.00
CA ALA A 87 7.59 8.26 -6.68
C ALA A 87 7.64 6.93 -5.89
N VAL A 88 7.07 6.88 -4.68
CA VAL A 88 7.16 5.72 -3.78
C VAL A 88 6.21 4.62 -4.22
N MET A 89 4.97 4.96 -4.59
CA MET A 89 3.95 4.00 -5.03
C MET A 89 3.65 4.16 -6.52
N SER A 90 4.06 3.17 -7.31
CA SER A 90 3.80 3.14 -8.77
C SER A 90 3.47 1.75 -9.28
N GLY A 91 2.65 1.65 -10.32
CA GLY A 91 2.29 0.37 -10.92
C GLY A 91 1.33 -0.47 -10.08
N GLY A 92 1.42 -1.80 -10.22
CA GLY A 92 0.50 -2.74 -9.58
C GLY A 92 1.03 -3.31 -8.26
N PHE A 93 0.10 -3.66 -7.39
CA PHE A 93 0.33 -4.21 -6.06
C PHE A 93 -0.73 -5.24 -5.72
N VAL A 94 -0.39 -6.13 -4.79
CA VAL A 94 -1.28 -7.15 -4.26
C VAL A 94 -1.12 -7.19 -2.74
N PHE A 95 -2.23 -7.08 -2.03
CA PHE A 95 -2.34 -7.57 -0.66
C PHE A 95 -2.82 -9.01 -0.67
N VAL A 96 -2.15 -9.86 0.10
CA VAL A 96 -2.55 -11.24 0.37
C VAL A 96 -2.73 -11.38 1.88
N LEU A 97 -3.85 -11.92 2.33
CA LEU A 97 -4.10 -12.28 3.73
C LEU A 97 -3.84 -13.78 3.89
N PRO A 98 -2.68 -14.18 4.45
CA PRO A 98 -2.40 -15.59 4.69
C PRO A 98 -3.36 -16.14 5.75
N SER A 99 -3.62 -17.44 5.74
CA SER A 99 -4.51 -18.10 6.71
C SER A 99 -4.10 -17.85 8.16
N TRP A 100 -2.79 -17.83 8.44
CA TRP A 100 -2.26 -17.49 9.76
C TRP A 100 -2.43 -16.00 10.11
N GLY A 101 -2.45 -15.10 9.12
CA GLY A 101 -2.60 -13.65 9.32
C GLY A 101 -4.03 -13.25 9.69
N ILE A 102 -5.01 -14.14 9.49
CA ILE A 102 -6.38 -13.99 9.98
C ILE A 102 -6.44 -14.22 11.50
N ARG A 103 -5.54 -15.06 12.04
CA ARG A 103 -5.54 -15.51 13.44
C ARG A 103 -4.79 -14.58 14.38
N THR A 104 -4.15 -13.53 13.88
CA THR A 104 -3.48 -12.52 14.68
C THR A 104 -4.48 -11.53 15.28
N LYS A 105 -4.11 -10.81 16.35
CA LYS A 105 -4.98 -9.81 17.01
C LYS A 105 -5.51 -8.73 16.04
N ARG A 106 -4.73 -8.42 15.01
CA ARG A 106 -5.10 -7.57 13.86
C ARG A 106 -4.81 -8.35 12.59
N ARG A 107 -5.59 -8.17 11.53
CA ARG A 107 -5.35 -8.88 10.25
C ARG A 107 -3.97 -8.50 9.70
N LEU A 108 -3.10 -9.50 9.57
CA LEU A 108 -1.74 -9.30 9.07
C LEU A 108 -1.66 -9.71 7.59
N TRP A 109 -1.47 -8.71 6.75
CA TRP A 109 -1.38 -8.86 5.30
C TRP A 109 0.08 -8.90 4.84
N LEU A 110 0.29 -9.48 3.66
CA LEU A 110 1.50 -9.33 2.88
C LEU A 110 1.21 -8.40 1.71
N LEU A 111 1.90 -7.26 1.65
CA LEU A 111 1.92 -6.35 0.52
C LEU A 111 3.07 -6.71 -0.41
N VAL A 112 2.76 -6.87 -1.70
CA VAL A 112 3.73 -7.23 -2.74
C VAL A 112 3.51 -6.30 -3.93
N LYS A 113 4.59 -5.67 -4.42
CA LYS A 113 4.52 -4.97 -5.71
C LYS A 113 4.47 -6.01 -6.83
N SER A 114 3.40 -5.99 -7.63
CA SER A 114 3.31 -6.86 -8.79
C SER A 114 4.31 -6.35 -9.82
N GLY A 115 5.39 -7.09 -10.05
CA GLY A 115 6.23 -6.85 -11.20
C GLY A 115 5.43 -7.17 -12.46
N LYS A 116 5.22 -6.19 -13.34
CA LYS A 116 5.44 -6.56 -14.74
C LYS A 116 6.95 -6.74 -14.88
N PRO A 117 7.46 -7.84 -15.43
CA PRO A 117 8.83 -7.81 -15.93
C PRO A 117 8.94 -6.61 -16.88
N LYS A 118 10.06 -5.89 -16.84
CA LYS A 118 10.47 -5.07 -18.00
C LYS A 118 10.35 -6.01 -19.20
N SER A 119 9.49 -5.70 -20.18
CA SER A 119 9.59 -6.40 -21.45
C SER A 119 11.02 -6.15 -21.94
N LYS A 120 11.77 -7.24 -22.12
CA LYS A 120 13.04 -7.17 -22.82
C LYS A 120 12.67 -6.93 -24.29
N GLY A 121 12.71 -5.66 -24.68
CA GLY A 121 12.82 -5.22 -26.07
C GLY A 121 11.55 -5.35 -26.91
N ASP A 122 10.80 -4.27 -27.00
CA ASP A 122 10.44 -3.79 -28.35
C ASP A 122 11.70 -3.10 -28.89
N LYS A 123 12.56 -3.90 -29.52
CA LYS A 123 13.55 -3.37 -30.45
C LYS A 123 12.84 -3.23 -31.78
N ASN A 124 12.92 -2.04 -32.34
CA ASN A 124 12.61 -1.69 -33.72
C ASN A 124 12.79 -2.86 -34.70
N ALA A 125 11.74 -3.13 -35.46
CA ALA A 125 11.82 -3.53 -36.85
C ALA A 125 10.65 -2.85 -37.57
#